data_AF-A0A2H0SEJ6-F1
#
_entry.id   AF-A0A2H0SEJ6-F1
#
_cell.length_a   1.000
_cell.length_b   1.000
_cell.length_c   1.000
_cell.angle_alpha   90.00
_cell.angle_beta   90.00
_cell.angle_gamma   90.00
#
_symmetry.space_group_name_H-M   'P 1'
#
loop_
_entity.id
_entity.type
_entity.pdbx_description
1 polymer ?
#
loop_
_entity_poly.entity_id
_entity_poly.type
_entity_poly.pdbx_seq_one_letter_code
_entity_poly.pdbx_strand_id
1 'polypeptide(L)'
;MIIKTKTKFNNLPRKVSRSDFNKYIAPFLSRGKRGPKAKISRYKIFNYILYVLHTGIQWDQLKTYKRELHWSNVYKWHNRWSKDGSY
;
A
#
# COMPACT_ATOMS: atom_id res chain seq x y z
N MET A 1 -18.28 -27.90 -4.14
CA MET A 1 -17.68 -27.91 -2.79
C MET A 1 -16.56 -26.86 -2.75
N ILE A 2 -16.80 -25.69 -2.15
CA ILE A 2 -15.79 -24.61 -2.12
C ILE A 2 -14.90 -24.84 -0.90
N ILE A 3 -13.65 -25.23 -1.13
CA ILE A 3 -12.64 -25.41 -0.08
C ILE A 3 -12.29 -24.01 0.45
N LYS A 4 -12.82 -23.65 1.62
CA LYS A 4 -12.32 -22.49 2.37
C LYS A 4 -10.98 -22.88 3.01
N THR A 5 -9.89 -22.40 2.45
CA THR A 5 -8.57 -22.53 3.05
C THR A 5 -8.51 -21.72 4.35
N LYS A 6 -8.10 -22.34 5.46
CA LYS A 6 -7.82 -21.63 6.72
C LYS A 6 -6.60 -20.73 6.49
N THR A 7 -6.80 -19.41 6.53
CA THR A 7 -5.72 -18.42 6.45
C THR A 7 -4.85 -18.50 7.70
N LYS A 8 -3.55 -18.81 7.54
CA LYS A 8 -2.55 -18.65 8.61
C LYS A 8 -2.28 -17.16 8.80
N PHE A 9 -2.72 -16.59 9.91
CA PHE A 9 -2.57 -15.16 10.24
C PHE A 9 -1.19 -14.78 10.80
N ASN A 10 -0.26 -15.73 10.93
CA ASN A 10 1.04 -15.47 11.57
C ASN A 10 1.97 -14.56 10.75
N ASN A 11 1.62 -14.20 9.51
CA ASN A 11 2.43 -13.33 8.67
C ASN A 11 1.59 -12.17 8.14
N LEU A 12 2.17 -10.97 8.16
CA LEU A 12 1.61 -9.83 7.45
C LEU A 12 1.44 -10.19 5.95
N PRO A 13 0.34 -9.76 5.32
CA PRO A 13 0.15 -10.00 3.90
C PRO A 13 1.28 -9.37 3.11
N ARG A 14 1.85 -10.08 2.14
CA ARG A 14 2.91 -9.54 1.25
C ARG A 14 2.36 -8.63 0.16
N LYS A 15 1.10 -8.87 -0.21
CA LYS A 15 0.35 -8.17 -1.26
C LYS A 15 -1.13 -8.30 -0.94
N VAL A 16 -1.90 -7.28 -1.28
CA VAL A 16 -3.38 -7.31 -1.17
C VAL A 16 -3.96 -7.29 -2.57
N SER A 17 -5.07 -8.01 -2.79
CA SER A 17 -5.79 -7.97 -4.06
C SER A 17 -6.46 -6.60 -4.26
N ARG A 18 -6.80 -6.23 -5.50
CA ARG A 18 -7.50 -4.95 -5.73
C ARG A 18 -8.87 -4.93 -5.07
N SER A 19 -9.56 -6.06 -5.06
CA SER A 19 -10.88 -6.22 -4.43
C SER A 19 -10.79 -5.99 -2.91
N ASP A 20 -9.88 -6.70 -2.25
CA ASP A 20 -9.70 -6.58 -0.80
C ASP A 20 -9.23 -5.19 -0.41
N PHE A 21 -8.32 -4.60 -1.18
CA PHE A 21 -7.91 -3.22 -0.96
C PHE A 21 -9.10 -2.26 -1.05
N ASN A 22 -9.91 -2.36 -2.10
CA ASN A 22 -11.06 -1.49 -2.28
C ASN A 22 -12.10 -1.67 -1.15
N LYS A 23 -12.27 -2.90 -0.66
CA LYS A 23 -13.27 -3.24 0.36
C LYS A 23 -12.83 -2.87 1.77
N TYR A 24 -11.60 -3.22 2.15
CA TYR A 24 -11.15 -3.18 3.54
C TYR A 24 -10.16 -2.07 3.87
N ILE A 25 -9.58 -1.39 2.87
CA ILE A 25 -8.46 -0.44 3.09
C ILE A 25 -8.80 0.94 2.52
N ALA A 26 -9.15 0.99 1.24
CA ALA A 26 -9.38 2.24 0.49
C ALA A 26 -10.40 3.22 1.11
N PRO A 27 -11.47 2.77 1.81
CA PRO A 27 -12.41 3.66 2.47
C PRO A 27 -11.79 4.45 3.63
N PHE A 28 -10.83 3.86 4.33
CA PHE A 28 -10.23 4.42 5.54
C PHE A 28 -9.02 5.30 5.24
N LEU A 29 -8.29 5.02 4.15
CA LEU A 29 -7.12 5.80 3.75
C LEU A 29 -7.44 7.27 3.50
N SER A 30 -6.74 8.15 4.22
CA SER A 30 -6.86 9.58 4.05
C SER A 30 -6.45 10.02 2.64
N ARG A 31 -7.07 11.11 2.17
CA ARG A 31 -6.89 11.64 0.80
C ARG A 31 -6.31 13.04 0.85
N GLY A 32 -5.47 13.37 -0.14
CA GLY A 32 -5.06 14.75 -0.35
C GLY A 32 -6.28 15.60 -0.73
N LYS A 33 -6.47 16.72 -0.02
CA LYS A 33 -7.56 17.68 -0.29
C LYS A 33 -7.24 18.68 -1.41
N ARG A 34 -5.96 18.82 -1.77
CA ARG A 34 -5.44 19.83 -2.70
C ARG A 34 -4.50 19.20 -3.71
N GLY A 35 -4.36 19.84 -4.86
CA GLY A 35 -3.42 19.48 -5.92
C GLY A 35 -4.02 18.57 -7.00
N PRO A 36 -3.22 18.26 -8.04
CA PRO A 36 -3.66 17.44 -9.15
C PRO A 36 -3.98 16.02 -8.71
N LYS A 37 -4.90 15.37 -9.44
CA LYS A 37 -5.22 13.95 -9.23
C LYS A 37 -3.94 13.12 -9.41
N ALA A 38 -3.68 12.23 -8.46
CA ALA A 38 -2.53 11.34 -8.53
C ALA A 38 -2.63 10.44 -9.77
N LYS A 39 -1.56 10.39 -10.57
CA LYS A 39 -1.47 9.51 -11.76
C LYS A 39 -1.44 8.02 -11.38
N ILE A 40 -1.04 7.70 -10.16
CA ILE A 40 -0.90 6.34 -9.65
C ILE A 40 -1.98 6.03 -8.63
N SER A 41 -2.59 4.85 -8.78
CA SER A 41 -3.63 4.38 -7.86
C SER A 41 -3.08 4.15 -6.46
N ARG A 42 -3.86 4.53 -5.43
CA ARG A 42 -3.54 4.26 -4.02
C ARG A 42 -3.30 2.78 -3.72
N TYR A 43 -3.96 1.88 -4.44
CA TYR A 43 -3.71 0.44 -4.39
C TYR A 43 -2.25 0.05 -4.67
N LYS A 44 -1.65 0.63 -5.72
CA LYS A 44 -0.25 0.36 -6.07
C LYS A 44 0.68 0.89 -5.00
N ILE A 45 0.44 2.13 -4.56
CA ILE A 45 1.20 2.78 -3.48
C ILE A 45 1.15 1.93 -2.21
N PHE A 46 -0.03 1.46 -1.82
CA PHE A 46 -0.22 0.62 -0.64
C PHE A 46 0.57 -0.69 -0.74
N ASN A 47 0.55 -1.36 -1.91
CA ASN A 47 1.34 -2.57 -2.10
C ASN A 47 2.86 -2.32 -2.10
N TYR A 48 3.32 -1.15 -2.56
CA TYR A 48 4.73 -0.78 -2.40
C TYR A 48 5.11 -0.58 -0.94
N ILE A 49 4.26 0.08 -0.16
CA ILE A 49 4.46 0.24 1.29
C ILE A 49 4.50 -1.14 1.96
N LEU A 50 3.53 -2.00 1.65
CA LEU A 50 3.45 -3.34 2.22
C LEU A 50 4.68 -4.18 1.89
N TYR A 51 5.21 -4.05 0.68
CA TYR A 51 6.47 -4.69 0.29
C TYR A 51 7.65 -4.21 1.15
N VAL A 52 7.81 -2.90 1.34
CA VAL A 52 8.86 -2.33 2.22
C VAL A 52 8.69 -2.83 3.65
N LEU A 53 7.48 -2.77 4.21
CA LEU A 53 7.20 -3.22 5.58
C LEU A 53 7.42 -4.73 5.77
N HIS A 54 7.08 -5.53 4.76
CA HIS A 54 7.26 -6.98 4.81
C HIS A 54 8.74 -7.39 4.71
N THR A 55 9.52 -6.67 3.91
CA THR A 55 10.92 -7.03 3.62
C THR A 55 11.94 -6.32 4.48
N GLY A 56 11.58 -5.17 5.07
CA GLY A 56 12.49 -4.34 5.86
C GLY A 56 13.53 -3.58 5.03
N ILE A 57 13.40 -3.53 3.69
CA ILE A 57 14.35 -2.80 2.85
C ILE A 57 14.33 -1.30 3.12
N GLN A 58 15.43 -0.62 2.82
CA GLN A 58 15.47 0.84 2.86
C GLN A 58 14.55 1.43 1.77
N TRP A 59 13.95 2.59 2.05
CA TRP A 59 12.98 3.20 1.13
C TRP A 59 13.59 3.57 -0.21
N ASP A 60 14.81 4.08 -0.23
CA ASP A 60 15.56 4.47 -1.44
C ASP A 60 15.92 3.26 -2.33
N GLN A 61 16.00 2.06 -1.76
CA GLN A 61 16.20 0.81 -2.48
C GLN A 61 14.92 0.30 -3.16
N LEU A 62 13.75 0.89 -2.88
CA LEU A 62 12.47 0.48 -3.46
C LEU A 62 12.45 0.69 -4.98
N LYS A 63 12.38 -0.41 -5.73
CA LYS A 63 12.19 -0.38 -7.18
C LYS A 63 10.71 -0.39 -7.53
N THR A 64 10.20 0.72 -8.06
CA THR A 64 8.83 0.79 -8.58
C THR A 64 8.76 0.28 -10.01
N TYR A 65 7.56 -0.15 -10.42
CA TYR A 65 7.35 -0.75 -11.73
C TYR A 65 7.59 0.30 -12.82
N LYS A 66 8.54 0.03 -13.73
CA LYS A 66 8.94 0.96 -14.80
C LYS A 66 9.24 2.39 -14.32
N ARG A 67 9.72 2.54 -13.07
CA ARG A 67 9.98 3.85 -12.43
C ARG A 67 8.77 4.79 -12.44
N GLU A 68 7.55 4.23 -12.38
CA GLU A 68 6.32 5.01 -12.42
C GLU A 68 6.19 5.98 -11.24
N LEU A 69 6.84 5.67 -10.11
CA LEU A 69 6.83 6.48 -8.90
C LEU A 69 8.21 6.50 -8.25
N HIS A 70 8.70 7.69 -7.90
CA HIS A 70 9.90 7.79 -7.08
C HIS A 70 9.63 7.30 -5.65
N TRP A 71 10.59 6.61 -5.03
CA TRP A 71 10.44 6.03 -3.69
C TRP A 71 10.02 7.06 -2.63
N SER A 72 10.49 8.30 -2.74
CA SER A 72 10.17 9.36 -1.77
C SER A 72 8.68 9.70 -1.77
N ASN A 73 7.98 9.52 -2.90
CA ASN A 73 6.53 9.68 -2.95
C ASN A 73 5.82 8.52 -2.26
N VAL A 74 6.34 7.29 -2.35
CA VAL A 74 5.83 6.14 -1.58
C VAL A 74 5.97 6.41 -0.09
N TYR A 75 7.15 6.88 0.34
CA TYR A 75 7.40 7.25 1.74
C TYR A 75 6.47 8.38 2.21
N LYS A 76 6.24 9.42 1.39
CA LYS A 76 5.30 10.51 1.73
C LYS A 76 3.88 9.99 2.00
N TRP A 77 3.42 9.00 1.24
CA TRP A 77 2.11 8.37 1.49
C TRP A 77 2.12 7.51 2.75
N HIS A 78 3.15 6.69 2.95
CA HIS A 78 3.34 5.93 4.19
C HIS A 78 3.30 6.85 5.42
N ASN A 79 4.11 7.92 5.40
CA ASN A 79 4.21 8.88 6.49
C ASN A 79 2.89 9.61 6.73
N ARG A 80 2.17 10.03 5.68
CA ARG A 80 0.84 10.64 5.81
C ARG A 80 -0.11 9.70 6.56
N TRP A 81 -0.30 8.51 6.02
CA TRP A 81 -1.29 7.58 6.53
C TRP A 81 -0.94 7.00 7.91
N SER A 82 0.36 6.85 8.20
CA SER A 82 0.82 6.45 9.52
C SER A 82 0.59 7.56 10.56
N LYS A 83 0.89 8.83 10.20
CA LYS A 83 0.69 9.96 11.12
C LYS A 83 -0.77 10.25 11.45
N ASP A 84 -1.67 10.03 10.49
CA ASP A 84 -3.11 10.23 10.71
C ASP A 84 -3.85 8.95 11.13
N GLY A 85 -3.14 7.82 11.26
CA GLY A 85 -3.69 6.54 11.71
C GLY A 85 -4.69 5.91 10.73
N SER A 86 -4.62 6.24 9.44
CA SER A 86 -5.59 5.75 8.44
C SER A 86 -5.30 4.35 7.88
N TYR A 87 -4.17 3.73 8.23
CA TYR A 87 -3.98 2.26 8.14
C TYR A 87 -3.02 1.76 9.22
#